data_AF-A0A0P9CK09-F1
#
_entry.id   AF-A0A0P9CK09-F1
#
_cell.length_a   1.000
_cell.length_b   1.000
_cell.length_c   1.000
_cell.angle_alpha   90.00
_cell.angle_beta   90.00
_cell.angle_gamma   90.00
#
_symmetry.space_group_name_H-M   'P 1'
#
loop_
_entity.id
_entity.type
_entity.pdbx_description
1 polymer ?
#
loop_
_entity_poly.entity_id
_entity_poly.type
_entity_poly.pdbx_seq_one_letter_code
_entity_poly.pdbx_strand_id
1 'polypeptide(L)'
;MAVVGGPHPRRVKGTQFLYGQAGGDAGCFSGTQFRYASEGRATGCFSGTEFRYASEGRATGCFSGTEFRYAWVGRATGCFSGTEFRYASEGRATGCFSGTQFRYAWVGRATGCF
;
A
#
# COMPACT_ATOMS: atom_id res chain seq x y z
N MET A 1 -3.30 7.49 18.19
CA MET A 1 -3.10 7.40 16.73
C MET A 1 -2.92 8.82 16.19
N ALA A 2 -1.77 9.14 15.59
CA ALA A 2 -1.51 10.48 15.04
C ALA A 2 -2.14 10.63 13.65
N VAL A 3 -2.75 11.78 13.34
CA VAL A 3 -3.23 12.10 11.99
C VAL A 3 -2.19 12.98 11.32
N VAL A 4 -1.62 12.51 10.23
CA VAL A 4 -0.63 13.23 9.43
C VAL A 4 -1.34 13.74 8.17
N GLY A 5 -1.52 15.04 8.08
CA GLY A 5 -2.05 15.74 6.92
C GLY A 5 -1.13 16.91 6.55
N GLY A 6 -0.94 17.16 5.25
CA GLY A 6 -0.04 18.19 4.75
C GLY A 6 0.58 17.84 3.39
N PRO A 7 1.24 18.80 2.72
CA PRO A 7 1.72 18.60 1.36
C PRO A 7 2.86 17.56 1.30
N HIS A 8 2.60 16.45 0.61
CA HIS A 8 3.59 15.52 0.02
C HIS A 8 4.81 15.21 0.91
N PRO A 9 4.63 14.61 2.10
CA PRO A 9 5.75 14.26 2.95
C PRO A 9 6.59 13.18 2.27
N ARG A 10 7.85 13.50 1.98
CA ARG A 10 8.79 12.52 1.42
C ARG A 10 9.01 11.33 2.36
N ARG A 11 8.83 11.52 3.67
CA ARG A 11 9.01 10.46 4.67
C ARG A 11 8.11 10.67 5.90
N VAL A 12 7.38 9.63 6.28
CA VAL A 12 6.60 9.58 7.51
C VAL A 12 7.07 8.38 8.34
N LYS A 13 7.39 8.62 9.60
CA LYS A 13 7.77 7.57 10.55
C LYS A 13 7.03 7.76 11.86
N GLY A 14 6.50 6.69 12.43
CA GLY A 14 5.84 6.74 13.72
C GLY A 14 5.42 5.36 14.22
N THR A 15 5.06 5.25 15.48
CA THR A 15 4.50 4.01 16.04
C THR A 15 3.10 3.77 15.51
N GLN A 16 2.24 4.80 15.56
CA GLN A 16 0.86 4.73 15.08
C GLN A 16 0.40 6.01 14.36
N PHE A 17 0.07 5.91 13.08
CA PHE A 17 -0.41 7.07 12.31
C PHE A 17 -1.43 6.76 11.20
N LEU A 18 -2.20 7.78 10.85
CA LEU A 18 -3.10 7.86 9.70
C LEU A 18 -2.52 8.90 8.73
N TYR A 19 -2.46 8.57 7.45
CA TYR A 19 -2.10 9.50 6.40
C TYR A 19 -3.14 9.46 5.28
N GLY A 20 -3.58 10.63 4.82
CA GLY A 20 -4.55 10.80 3.75
C GLY A 20 -4.12 11.91 2.80
N GLN A 21 -4.12 11.64 1.49
CA GLN A 21 -3.82 12.66 0.48
C GLN A 21 -4.74 12.58 -0.74
N ALA A 22 -5.26 13.73 -1.17
CA ALA A 22 -5.83 13.90 -2.51
C ALA A 22 -4.76 14.41 -3.48
N GLY A 23 -4.62 13.77 -4.65
CA GLY A 23 -3.66 14.14 -5.69
C GLY A 23 -2.42 13.24 -5.77
N GLY A 24 -1.36 13.74 -6.41
CA GLY A 24 -0.16 12.95 -6.69
C GLY A 24 0.78 12.81 -5.49
N ASP A 25 0.77 11.70 -4.74
CA ASP A 25 1.68 11.49 -3.59
C ASP A 25 2.96 10.72 -3.94
N ALA A 26 4.07 11.12 -3.31
CA ALA A 26 5.35 10.43 -3.41
C ALA A 26 6.11 10.42 -2.08
N GLY A 27 6.22 9.25 -1.43
CA GLY A 27 6.87 9.17 -0.12
C GLY A 27 7.13 7.78 0.45
N CYS A 28 7.87 7.75 1.55
CA CYS A 28 8.20 6.53 2.30
C CYS A 28 7.53 6.55 3.68
N PHE A 29 6.73 5.54 3.99
CA PHE A 29 5.96 5.43 5.22
C PHE A 29 6.44 4.23 6.02
N SER A 30 6.79 4.46 7.29
CA SER A 30 7.28 3.39 8.16
C SER A 30 6.73 3.47 9.57
N GLY A 31 6.28 2.34 10.12
CA GLY A 31 5.75 2.32 11.48
C GLY A 31 5.30 0.97 11.98
N THR A 32 4.90 0.91 13.24
CA THR A 32 4.36 -0.33 13.83
C THR A 32 2.95 -0.59 13.31
N GLN A 33 2.08 0.43 13.37
CA GLN A 33 0.67 0.35 13.01
C GLN A 33 0.20 1.57 12.25
N PHE A 34 -0.05 1.50 10.95
CA PHE A 34 -0.50 2.69 10.22
C PHE A 34 -1.53 2.42 9.13
N ARG A 35 -2.24 3.49 8.76
CA ARG A 35 -3.16 3.48 7.63
C ARG A 35 -2.81 4.61 6.67
N TYR A 36 -2.76 4.27 5.39
CA TYR A 36 -2.52 5.20 4.31
C TYR A 36 -3.69 5.12 3.32
N ALA A 37 -4.21 6.29 2.94
CA ALA A 37 -5.23 6.42 1.90
C ALA A 37 -4.82 7.51 0.90
N SER A 38 -4.97 7.24 -0.39
CA SER A 38 -4.75 8.27 -1.42
C SER A 38 -5.68 8.15 -2.62
N GLU A 39 -5.94 9.31 -3.23
CA GLU A 39 -6.71 9.43 -4.47
C GLU A 39 -5.85 10.04 -5.57
N GLY A 40 -5.79 9.43 -6.74
CA GLY A 40 -5.00 9.89 -7.89
C GLY A 40 -3.76 9.04 -8.12
N ARG A 41 -2.59 9.68 -8.20
CA ARG A 41 -1.32 8.96 -8.43
C ARG A 41 -0.58 8.81 -7.10
N ALA A 42 -0.29 7.59 -6.68
CA ALA A 42 0.51 7.35 -5.48
C ALA A 42 1.79 6.61 -5.83
N THR A 43 2.93 7.04 -5.31
CA THR A 43 4.19 6.32 -5.49
C THR A 43 4.91 6.22 -4.16
N GLY A 44 5.19 5.02 -3.65
CA GLY A 44 5.80 4.96 -2.33
C GLY A 44 6.26 3.61 -1.84
N CYS A 45 7.03 3.66 -0.76
CA CYS A 45 7.50 2.50 -0.03
C CYS A 45 6.85 2.47 1.36
N PHE A 46 6.28 1.33 1.72
CA PHE A 46 5.51 1.14 2.94
C PHE A 46 6.14 -0.01 3.73
N SER A 47 6.58 0.27 4.95
CA SER A 47 7.20 -0.73 5.81
C SER A 47 6.62 -0.72 7.22
N GLY A 48 6.18 -1.86 7.73
CA GLY A 48 5.69 -1.90 9.10
C GLY A 48 5.29 -3.27 9.60
N THR A 49 4.93 -3.35 10.89
CA THR A 49 4.44 -4.60 11.46
C THR A 49 3.03 -4.88 10.99
N GLU A 50 2.13 -3.91 11.13
CA GLU A 50 0.73 -4.02 10.74
C GLU A 50 0.27 -2.76 10.00
N PHE A 51 -0.12 -2.84 8.74
CA PHE A 51 -0.59 -1.63 8.05
C PHE A 51 -1.69 -1.86 7.02
N ARG A 52 -2.43 -0.80 6.72
CA ARG A 52 -3.45 -0.80 5.66
C ARG A 52 -3.16 0.29 4.66
N TYR A 53 -3.21 -0.08 3.40
CA TYR A 53 -3.04 0.82 2.27
C TYR A 53 -4.29 0.76 1.40
N ALA A 54 -4.87 1.92 1.11
CA ALA A 54 -5.94 2.09 0.15
C ALA A 54 -5.56 3.13 -0.89
N SER A 55 -5.77 2.83 -2.17
CA SER A 55 -5.58 3.83 -3.23
C SER A 55 -6.60 3.70 -4.34
N GLU A 56 -7.05 4.85 -4.84
CA GLU A 56 -7.85 4.96 -6.06
C GLU A 56 -7.05 5.65 -7.16
N GLY A 57 -6.97 5.07 -8.36
CA GLY A 57 -6.31 5.65 -9.54
C GLY A 57 -5.06 4.90 -10.02
N ARG A 58 -3.87 5.46 -9.78
CA ARG A 58 -2.57 4.87 -10.18
C ARG A 58 -1.59 4.84 -9.00
N ALA A 59 -1.53 3.78 -8.21
CA ALA A 59 -0.45 3.49 -7.29
C ALA A 59 0.68 2.62 -7.86
N THR A 60 1.89 2.96 -7.45
CA THR A 60 3.09 2.18 -7.66
C THR A 60 3.86 2.10 -6.34
N GLY A 61 4.26 0.92 -5.89
CA GLY A 61 4.95 0.87 -4.61
C GLY A 61 5.51 -0.46 -4.18
N CYS A 62 6.30 -0.40 -3.11
CA CYS A 62 6.87 -1.55 -2.44
C CYS A 62 6.31 -1.63 -1.02
N PHE A 63 5.84 -2.81 -0.64
CA PHE A 63 5.14 -3.07 0.61
C PHE A 63 5.89 -4.18 1.34
N SER A 64 6.36 -3.89 2.55
CA SER A 64 7.08 -4.86 3.38
C SER A 64 6.53 -4.86 4.79
N GLY A 65 6.14 -6.02 5.32
CA GLY A 65 5.66 -6.08 6.70
C GLY A 65 5.28 -7.45 7.20
N THR A 66 4.87 -7.53 8.47
CA THR A 66 4.42 -8.80 9.05
C THR A 66 2.99 -9.10 8.62
N GLU A 67 2.07 -8.17 8.85
CA GLU A 67 0.67 -8.25 8.43
C GLU A 67 0.29 -6.98 7.66
N PHE A 68 -0.21 -7.10 6.44
CA PHE A 68 -0.74 -5.91 5.76
C PHE A 68 -1.96 -6.18 4.88
N ARG A 69 -2.77 -5.14 4.73
CA ARG A 69 -3.94 -5.14 3.85
C ARG A 69 -3.77 -4.07 2.79
N TYR A 70 -3.89 -4.49 1.54
CA TYR A 70 -3.80 -3.63 0.40
C TYR A 70 -5.13 -3.65 -0.35
N ALA A 71 -5.72 -2.47 -0.53
CA ALA A 71 -6.95 -2.28 -1.29
C ALA A 71 -6.71 -1.24 -2.40
N TRP A 72 -7.26 -1.53 -3.57
CA TRP A 72 -6.92 -0.82 -4.77
C TRP A 72 -8.08 -0.75 -5.76
N VAL A 73 -8.22 0.40 -6.45
CA VAL A 73 -9.07 0.55 -7.65
C VAL A 73 -8.31 1.27 -8.78
N GLY A 74 -8.25 0.70 -10.00
CA GLY A 74 -7.53 1.25 -11.18
C GLY A 74 -6.36 0.39 -11.73
N ARG A 75 -5.16 0.97 -11.98
CA ARG A 75 -3.90 0.27 -12.36
C ARG A 75 -2.77 0.14 -11.30
N ALA A 76 -2.62 -0.98 -10.59
CA ALA A 76 -1.55 -1.19 -9.62
C ALA A 76 -0.25 -1.72 -10.18
N THR A 77 0.87 -1.29 -9.62
CA THR A 77 2.16 -1.95 -9.84
C THR A 77 2.95 -2.01 -8.55
N GLY A 78 3.42 -3.19 -8.13
CA GLY A 78 4.19 -3.22 -6.90
C GLY A 78 4.82 -4.55 -6.50
N CYS A 79 5.67 -4.48 -5.48
CA CYS A 79 6.29 -5.63 -4.84
C CYS A 79 5.79 -5.73 -3.40
N PHE A 80 5.46 -6.94 -2.98
CA PHE A 80 4.83 -7.23 -1.70
C PHE A 80 5.60 -8.33 -1.00
N SER A 81 6.17 -8.03 0.16
CA SER A 81 6.94 -8.97 0.96
C SER A 81 6.44 -9.00 2.39
N GLY A 82 6.10 -10.17 2.92
CA GLY A 82 5.68 -10.25 4.32
C GLY A 82 5.26 -11.62 4.79
N THR A 83 4.82 -11.72 6.04
CA THR A 83 4.37 -13.01 6.59
C THR A 83 2.94 -13.31 6.18
N GLU A 84 2.03 -12.36 6.41
CA GLU A 84 0.62 -12.46 6.08
C GLU A 84 0.16 -11.21 5.33
N PHE A 85 -0.53 -11.40 4.20
CA PHE A 85 -1.19 -10.25 3.57
C PHE A 85 -2.48 -10.56 2.84
N ARG A 86 -3.33 -9.53 2.79
CA ARG A 86 -4.58 -9.52 2.05
C ARG A 86 -4.52 -8.45 0.97
N TYR A 87 -4.70 -8.88 -0.26
CA TYR A 87 -4.68 -8.01 -1.43
C TYR A 87 -6.06 -8.03 -2.08
N ALA A 88 -6.68 -6.86 -2.18
CA ALA A 88 -7.92 -6.63 -2.90
C ALA A 88 -7.68 -5.60 -4.01
N SER A 89 -7.98 -5.96 -5.26
CA SER A 89 -7.82 -5.04 -6.38
C SER A 89 -8.95 -5.13 -7.38
N GLU A 90 -9.45 -3.97 -7.79
CA GLU A 90 -10.29 -3.82 -8.97
C GLU A 90 -9.51 -3.13 -10.10
N GLY A 91 -9.50 -3.74 -11.29
CA GLY A 91 -8.85 -3.24 -12.50
C GLY A 91 -7.61 -4.06 -12.90
N ARG A 92 -6.53 -3.36 -13.28
CA ARG A 92 -5.27 -3.99 -13.72
C ARG A 92 -4.27 -3.90 -12.60
N ALA A 93 -3.52 -4.95 -12.37
CA ALA A 93 -2.45 -4.93 -11.41
C ALA A 93 -1.31 -5.84 -11.86
N THR A 94 -0.11 -5.44 -11.46
CA THR A 94 1.12 -6.11 -11.83
C THR A 94 2.03 -6.16 -10.62
N GLY A 95 2.57 -7.32 -10.26
CA GLY A 95 3.43 -7.34 -9.08
C GLY A 95 4.10 -8.65 -8.76
N CYS A 96 5.05 -8.56 -7.83
CA CYS A 96 5.72 -9.71 -7.24
C CYS A 96 5.32 -9.83 -5.78
N PHE A 97 5.06 -11.05 -5.35
CA PHE A 97 4.59 -11.38 -4.01
C PHE A 97 5.56 -12.38 -3.39
N SER A 98 5.90 -12.22 -2.11
CA SER A 98 6.79 -13.13 -1.39
C SER A 98 6.44 -13.17 0.10
N GLY A 99 6.44 -14.35 0.70
CA GLY A 99 5.90 -14.54 2.04
C GLY A 99 5.28 -15.91 2.32
N THR A 100 4.61 -16.02 3.46
CA THR A 100 4.12 -17.31 3.99
C THR A 100 2.62 -17.53 3.77
N GLN A 101 1.79 -16.51 3.97
CA GLN A 101 0.34 -16.61 3.82
C GLN A 101 -0.24 -15.45 3.01
N PHE A 102 -0.99 -15.81 1.97
CA PHE A 102 -1.56 -14.83 1.06
C PHE A 102 -3.05 -15.04 0.84
N ARG A 103 -3.80 -13.94 0.81
CA ARG A 103 -5.19 -13.94 0.35
C ARG A 103 -5.38 -12.86 -0.71
N TYR A 104 -5.79 -13.29 -1.90
CA TYR A 104 -6.04 -12.41 -3.03
C TYR A 104 -7.53 -12.38 -3.35
N ALA A 105 -8.06 -11.17 -3.58
CA ALA A 105 -9.36 -10.94 -4.17
C ALA A 105 -9.15 -9.98 -5.34
N TRP A 106 -9.45 -10.45 -6.56
CA TRP A 106 -9.18 -9.68 -7.76
C TRP A 106 -10.40 -9.63 -8.67
N VAL A 107 -10.72 -8.43 -9.13
CA VAL A 107 -11.68 -8.20 -10.21
C VAL A 107 -10.95 -7.47 -11.37
N GLY A 108 -10.73 -8.14 -12.49
CA GLY A 108 -9.97 -7.60 -13.64
C GLY A 108 -8.74 -8.44 -14.05
N ARG A 109 -7.66 -7.78 -14.53
CA ARG A 109 -6.49 -8.47 -15.14
C ARG A 109 -5.25 -8.43 -14.26
N ALA A 110 -4.81 -9.61 -13.81
CA ALA A 110 -3.60 -9.82 -13.01
C ALA A 110 -2.41 -10.33 -13.81
N THR A 111 -1.21 -9.85 -13.49
CA THR A 111 0.05 -10.40 -14.00
C THR A 111 1.11 -10.31 -12.91
N GLY A 112 1.81 -11.39 -12.59
CA GLY A 112 2.77 -11.34 -11.49
C GLY A 112 3.47 -12.65 -11.18
N CYS A 113 4.44 -12.56 -10.28
CA CYS A 113 5.18 -13.69 -9.72
C CYS A 113 4.85 -13.82 -8.22
N PHE A 114 4.89 -15.04 -7.69
CA PHE A 114 4.57 -15.39 -6.31
C PHE A 114 5.69 -16.23 -5.70
#